data_AF-A0A383CV48-F1
#
_entry.id   AF-A0A383CV48-F1
#
_cell.length_a   1.000
_cell.length_b   1.000
_cell.length_c   1.000
_cell.angle_alpha   90.00
_cell.angle_beta   90.00
_cell.angle_gamma   90.00
#
_symmetry.space_group_name_H-M   'P 1'
#
loop_
_entity.id
_entity.type
_entity.pdbx_description
1 polymer ?
#
loop_
_entity_poly.entity_id
_entity_poly.type
_entity_poly.pdbx_seq_one_letter_code
_entity_poly.pdbx_strand_id
1 'polypeptide(L)'
;MKQFLIRRIFYAVVAILGGTLIIFFLSRASGDPRVLFIDEYGGGPGDEVWEKMGRELGLDKPVPIQYAIWLKKSLTGDFGTSLALQ
;
A
#
# COMPACT_ATOMS: atom_id res chain seq x y z
N MET A 1 -9.37 33.88 -11.14
CA MET A 1 -8.08 33.18 -10.99
C MET A 1 -8.00 32.28 -9.76
N LYS A 2 -8.14 32.77 -8.52
CA LYS A 2 -8.06 31.93 -7.29
C LYS A 2 -9.07 30.77 -7.24
N GLN A 3 -10.33 31.04 -7.59
CA GLN A 3 -11.41 30.05 -7.65
C GLN A 3 -11.12 28.92 -8.65
N PHE A 4 -10.60 29.29 -9.83
CA PHE A 4 -10.19 28.35 -10.87
C PHE A 4 -9.02 27.47 -10.40
N LEU A 5 -8.04 28.06 -9.70
CA LEU A 5 -6.89 27.33 -9.19
C LEU A 5 -7.28 26.32 -8.11
N ILE A 6 -8.14 26.71 -7.16
CA ILE A 6 -8.68 25.80 -6.14
C ILE A 6 -9.42 24.65 -6.78
N ARG A 7 -10.31 24.94 -7.75
CA ARG A 7 -11.08 23.91 -8.44
C ARG A 7 -10.18 22.94 -9.20
N ARG A 8 -9.11 23.44 -9.84
CA ARG A 8 -8.12 22.62 -10.55
C ARG A 8 -7.33 21.72 -9.60
N ILE A 9 -6.87 22.24 -8.47
CA ILE A 9 -6.15 21.45 -7.46
C ILE A 9 -7.06 20.38 -6.88
N PHE A 10 -8.31 20.72 -6.57
CA PHE A 10 -9.28 19.76 -6.07
C PHE A 10 -9.47 18.59 -7.05
N TYR A 11 -9.72 18.86 -8.33
CA TYR A 11 -9.83 17.79 -9.33
C TYR A 11 -8.55 16.98 -9.49
N ALA A 12 -7.38 17.61 -9.42
CA ALA A 12 -6.10 16.91 -9.48
C ALA A 12 -5.94 15.94 -8.30
N VAL A 13 -6.23 16.39 -7.08
CA VAL A 13 -6.17 15.55 -5.86
C VAL A 13 -7.16 14.39 -5.96
N VAL A 14 -8.41 14.66 -6.37
CA VAL A 14 -9.42 13.61 -6.54
C VAL A 14 -9.01 12.59 -7.61
N ALA A 15 -8.45 13.05 -8.73
CA ALA A 15 -7.97 12.16 -9.79
C ALA A 15 -6.80 11.27 -9.32
N ILE A 16 -5.84 11.84 -8.59
CA ILE A 16 -4.72 11.09 -8.01
C ILE A 16 -5.21 10.08 -6.97
N LEU A 17 -6.11 10.48 -6.08
CA LEU A 17 -6.70 9.58 -5.09
C LEU A 17 -7.48 8.45 -5.76
N GLY A 18 -8.27 8.75 -6.79
CA GLY A 18 -8.99 7.73 -7.57
C GLY A 18 -8.04 6.75 -8.27
N GLY A 19 -7.00 7.25 -8.94
CA GLY A 19 -6.01 6.41 -9.61
C GLY A 19 -5.23 5.52 -8.63
N THR A 20 -4.76 6.09 -7.52
CA THR A 20 -4.05 5.32 -6.48
C THR A 20 -4.95 4.29 -5.81
N LEU A 21 -6.23 4.59 -5.58
CA LEU A 21 -7.21 3.63 -5.09
C LEU A 21 -7.31 2.43 -6.03
N ILE A 22 -7.51 2.66 -7.33
CA ILE A 22 -7.63 1.59 -8.31
C ILE A 22 -6.37 0.71 -8.32
N ILE A 23 -5.17 1.32 -8.39
CA ILE A 23 -3.90 0.59 -8.39
C ILE A 23 -3.73 -0.21 -7.08
N PHE A 24 -4.05 0.39 -5.94
CA PHE A 24 -3.95 -0.26 -4.64
C PHE A 24 -4.88 -1.47 -4.55
N PHE A 25 -6.14 -1.31 -4.96
CA PHE A 25 -7.11 -2.41 -4.98
C PHE A 25 -6.69 -3.54 -5.92
N LEU A 26 -6.19 -3.22 -7.12
CA LEU A 26 -5.66 -4.23 -8.05
C LEU A 26 -4.48 -4.98 -7.44
N SER A 27 -3.55 -4.28 -6.78
CA SER A 27 -2.44 -4.90 -6.07
C SER A 27 -2.90 -5.84 -4.96
N ARG A 28 -3.97 -5.50 -4.21
CA ARG A 28 -4.53 -6.39 -3.17
C ARG A 28 -5.38 -7.52 -3.72
N ALA A 29 -6.00 -7.34 -4.89
CA ALA A 29 -6.73 -8.39 -5.57
C ALA A 29 -5.81 -9.51 -6.06
N SER A 30 -4.52 -9.22 -6.30
CA SER A 30 -3.50 -10.22 -6.64
C SER A 30 -3.14 -11.18 -5.50
N GLY A 31 -3.61 -10.92 -4.27
CA GLY A 31 -3.39 -11.80 -3.11
C GLY A 31 -2.54 -11.16 -2.01
N ASP A 32 -1.93 -12.00 -1.17
CA ASP A 32 -1.09 -11.55 -0.06
C ASP A 32 0.29 -11.12 -0.59
N PRO A 33 0.71 -9.85 -0.43
CA PRO A 33 2.01 -9.39 -0.91
C PRO A 33 3.18 -10.06 -0.18
N ARG A 34 2.96 -10.70 0.98
CA ARG A 34 4.01 -11.42 1.72
C ARG A 34 4.54 -12.65 1.00
N VAL A 35 3.81 -13.17 -0.01
CA VAL A 35 4.30 -14.28 -0.84
C VAL A 35 5.59 -13.94 -1.57
N LEU A 36 5.90 -12.65 -1.73
CA LEU A 36 7.18 -12.19 -2.29
C LEU A 36 8.38 -12.50 -1.40
N PHE A 37 8.17 -12.87 -0.13
CA PHE A 37 9.22 -13.31 0.79
C PHE A 37 9.42 -14.84 0.79
N ILE A 38 8.64 -15.57 0.01
CA ILE A 38 8.86 -17.00 -0.19
C ILE A 38 9.97 -17.13 -1.22
N ASP A 39 11.07 -17.79 -0.85
CA ASP A 39 12.17 -18.02 -1.78
C ASP A 39 11.78 -19.00 -2.91
N GLU A 40 12.64 -19.11 -3.93
CA GLU A 40 12.41 -20.01 -5.07
C GLU A 40 12.28 -21.50 -4.69
N TYR A 41 12.71 -21.86 -3.47
CA TYR A 41 12.65 -23.22 -2.92
C TYR A 41 11.43 -23.44 -2.00
N GLY A 42 10.54 -22.45 -1.87
CA GLY A 42 9.36 -22.52 -1.00
C GLY A 42 9.65 -22.25 0.48
N GLY A 43 10.87 -21.83 0.81
CA GLY A 43 11.26 -21.34 2.12
C GLY A 43 10.65 -19.97 2.39
N GLY A 44 9.58 -19.95 3.19
CA GLY A 44 9.01 -18.72 3.72
C GLY A 44 9.50 -18.43 5.14
N PRO A 45 9.31 -17.19 5.64
CA PRO A 45 9.47 -16.90 7.06
C PRO A 45 8.57 -17.85 7.87
N GLY A 46 9.06 -18.36 9.01
CA GLY A 46 8.24 -19.19 9.91
C GLY A 46 6.97 -18.48 10.35
N ASP A 47 5.94 -19.22 10.75
CA ASP A 47 4.58 -18.71 11.02
C ASP A 47 4.55 -17.47 11.94
N GLU A 48 5.41 -17.45 12.97
CA GLU A 48 5.52 -16.33 13.91
C GLU A 48 6.04 -15.05 13.23
N VAL A 49 7.02 -15.20 12.34
CA VAL A 49 7.58 -14.09 11.54
C VAL A 49 6.55 -13.63 10.50
N TRP A 50 5.85 -14.58 9.88
CA TRP A 50 4.78 -14.28 8.92
C TRP A 50 3.67 -13.43 9.53
N GLU A 51 3.18 -13.80 10.71
CA GLU A 51 2.18 -13.01 11.42
C GLU A 51 2.70 -11.64 11.84
N LYS A 52 3.93 -11.57 12.36
CA LYS A 52 4.55 -10.31 12.77
C LYS A 52 4.65 -9.35 11.58
N MET A 53 5.10 -9.82 10.43
CA MET A 53 5.14 -9.04 9.19
C MET A 53 3.74 -8.62 8.75
N GLY A 54 2.74 -9.51 8.87
CA GLY A 54 1.35 -9.18 8.59
C GLY A 54 0.86 -7.98 9.40
N ARG A 55 1.18 -7.95 10.71
CA ARG A 55 0.83 -6.84 11.62
C ARG A 55 1.62 -5.57 11.34
N GLU A 56 2.92 -5.68 11.05
CA GLU A 56 3.80 -4.54 10.76
C GLU A 56 3.44 -3.85 9.44
N LEU A 57 3.09 -4.63 8.42
CA LEU A 57 2.64 -4.15 7.11
C LEU A 57 1.14 -3.76 7.11
N GLY A 58 0.43 -3.98 8.23
CA GLY A 58 -0.99 -3.67 8.39
C GLY A 58 -1.93 -4.56 7.55
N LEU A 59 -1.44 -5.70 7.08
CA LEU A 59 -2.18 -6.66 6.23
C LEU A 59 -3.29 -7.38 7.01
N ASP A 60 -3.21 -7.35 8.34
CA ASP A 60 -4.23 -7.84 9.27
C ASP A 60 -5.52 -6.99 9.25
N LYS A 61 -5.50 -5.79 8.66
CA LYS A 61 -6.60 -4.82 8.72
C LYS A 61 -7.49 -4.88 7.49
N PRO A 62 -8.76 -4.43 7.58
CA PRO A 62 -9.61 -4.23 6.41
C PRO A 62 -8.95 -3.39 5.32
N VAL A 63 -9.14 -3.75 4.05
CA VAL A 63 -8.52 -3.08 2.87
C VAL A 63 -8.63 -1.54 2.90
N PRO A 64 -9.77 -0.92 3.29
CA PRO A 64 -9.85 0.54 3.38
C PRO A 64 -8.87 1.14 4.40
N ILE A 65 -8.63 0.44 5.52
CA ILE A 65 -7.67 0.87 6.55
C ILE A 65 -6.24 0.71 6.03
N GLN A 66 -5.96 -0.36 5.28
CA GLN A 66 -4.65 -0.55 4.66
C GLN A 66 -4.31 0.60 3.69
N TYR A 67 -5.28 1.03 2.88
CA TYR A 67 -5.10 2.18 1.99
C TYR A 67 -4.85 3.47 2.76
N ALA A 68 -5.58 3.72 3.85
CA ALA A 68 -5.37 4.91 4.68
C ALA A 68 -3.97 4.94 5.33
N ILE A 69 -3.48 3.78 5.80
CA ILE A 69 -2.12 3.63 6.34
C ILE A 69 -1.08 3.92 5.24
N TRP A 70 -1.23 3.31 4.07
CA TRP A 70 -0.32 3.50 2.94
C TRP A 70 -0.31 4.95 2.45
N LEU A 71 -1.48 5.58 2.33
CA LEU A 71 -1.62 6.96 1.88
C LEU A 71 -0.95 7.92 2.88
N LYS A 72 -1.15 7.71 4.18
CA LYS A 72 -0.50 8.53 5.22
C LYS A 72 1.02 8.46 5.14
N LYS A 73 1.59 7.25 5.04
CA LYS A 73 3.04 7.04 4.91
C LYS A 73 3.59 7.69 3.63
N SER A 74 2.89 7.49 2.51
CA SER A 74 3.27 8.05 1.21
C SER A 74 3.28 9.58 1.22
N LEU A 75 2.30 10.21 1.87
CA LEU A 75 2.24 11.67 2.04
C LEU A 75 3.37 12.22 2.93
N THR A 76 3.92 11.40 3.83
CA THR A 76 5.11 11.74 4.64
C THR A 76 6.43 11.44 3.93
N GLY A 77 6.40 10.95 2.69
CA GLY A 77 7.59 10.55 1.93
C GLY A 77 8.13 9.16 2.30
N ASP A 78 7.41 8.41 3.13
CA ASP A 78 7.73 7.03 3.49
C ASP A 78 6.99 6.08 2.54
N PHE A 79 7.72 5.52 1.58
CA PHE A 79 7.18 4.54 0.62
C PHE A 79 7.34 3.09 1.10
N GLY A 80 7.86 2.88 2.31
CA GLY A 80 8.25 1.58 2.81
C GLY A 80 9.57 1.08 2.22
N THR A 81 9.98 -0.11 2.66
CA THR A 81 11.14 -0.83 2.14
C THR A 81 10.72 -1.73 0.97
N SER A 82 11.58 -1.83 -0.04
CA SER A 82 11.35 -2.76 -1.15
C SER A 82 11.47 -4.20 -0.63
N LEU A 83 10.42 -4.99 -0.86
CA LEU A 83 10.41 -6.41 -0.47
C LEU A 83 11.47 -7.24 -1.22
N ALA A 84 11.92 -6.76 -2.39
CA ALA A 84 12.95 -7.45 -3.19
C ALA A 84 14.39 -7.18 -2.73
N LEU A 85 14.60 -6.19 -1.84
CA LEU A 85 15.92 -5.82 -1.32
C LEU A 85 16.14 -6.30 0.12
N GLN A 86 15.16 -7.01 0.68
CA GLN A 86 15.10 -7.40 2.09
C GLN A 86 15.07 -8.92 2.19
#